data_AF-A0A2N5YX37-F1
#
_entry.id   AF-A0A2N5YX37-F1
#
_cell.length_a   1.000
_cell.length_b   1.000
_cell.length_c   1.000
_cell.angle_alpha   90.00
_cell.angle_beta   90.00
_cell.angle_gamma   90.00
#
_symmetry.space_group_name_H-M   'P 1'
#
loop_
_entity.id
_entity.type
_entity.pdbx_description
1 polymer ?
#
loop_
_entity_poly.entity_id
_entity_poly.type
_entity_poly.pdbx_seq_one_letter_code
_entity_poly.pdbx_strand_id
1 'polypeptide(L)'
;MSGGNCPETPRQKMIGMMYLFYTALLALNVSSEIVNAFVKIDDSIKKTTVNFSAKTQSLYAKIDAKAQEQPGKYGALAEQAHQIESMSNRIFNDIDRLKLMIVQESQGPEATL
;
A
#
# COMPACT_ATOMS: atom_id res chain seq x y z
N MET A 1 -19.60 -50.75 -26.00
CA MET A 1 -18.63 -50.23 -26.98
C MET A 1 -17.47 -49.67 -26.18
N SER A 2 -16.34 -50.37 -26.23
CA SER A 2 -15.14 -50.06 -25.46
C SER A 2 -14.58 -48.71 -25.90
N GLY A 3 -14.76 -47.67 -25.08
CA GLY A 3 -14.09 -46.38 -25.21
C GLY A 3 -12.62 -46.55 -24.88
N GLY A 4 -11.89 -47.21 -25.77
CA GLY A 4 -10.44 -47.32 -25.70
C GLY A 4 -9.85 -45.93 -25.89
N ASN A 5 -9.01 -45.52 -24.93
CA ASN A 5 -8.15 -44.35 -25.03
C ASN A 5 -7.37 -44.42 -26.34
N CYS A 6 -7.85 -43.73 -27.39
CA CYS A 6 -7.05 -43.45 -28.57
C CYS A 6 -5.85 -42.62 -28.08
N PRO A 7 -4.61 -43.10 -28.22
CA PRO A 7 -3.45 -42.34 -27.80
C PRO A 7 -3.45 -41.01 -28.57
N GLU A 8 -3.49 -39.90 -27.85
CA GLU A 8 -3.32 -38.55 -28.39
C GLU A 8 -2.16 -38.56 -29.39
N THR A 9 -2.45 -38.21 -30.64
CA THR A 9 -1.42 -38.19 -31.69
C THR A 9 -0.32 -37.20 -31.31
N PRO A 10 0.94 -37.41 -31.73
CA PRO A 10 2.03 -36.47 -31.44
C PRO A 10 1.68 -35.01 -31.80
N ARG A 11 0.89 -34.82 -32.86
CA ARG A 11 0.36 -33.52 -33.26
C ARG A 11 -0.63 -32.92 -32.24
N GLN A 12 -1.56 -33.70 -31.72
CA GLN A 12 -2.52 -33.24 -30.69
C GLN A 12 -1.80 -32.90 -29.38
N LYS A 13 -0.80 -33.69 -28.98
CA LYS A 13 0.07 -33.36 -27.83
C LYS A 13 0.81 -32.04 -28.02
N MET A 14 1.37 -31.81 -29.22
CA MET A 14 2.04 -30.53 -29.53
C MET A 14 1.08 -29.35 -29.49
N ILE A 15 -0.14 -29.52 -30.00
CA ILE A 15 -1.18 -28.49 -29.95
C ILE A 15 -1.60 -28.22 -28.49
N GLY A 16 -1.85 -29.26 -27.69
CA GLY A 16 -2.20 -29.13 -26.27
C GLY A 16 -1.10 -28.48 -25.44
N MET A 17 0.17 -28.84 -25.67
CA MET A 17 1.31 -28.17 -25.05
C MET A 17 1.40 -26.70 -25.48
N MET A 18 1.18 -26.39 -26.76
CA MET A 18 1.20 -25.01 -27.25
C MET A 18 0.12 -24.15 -26.59
N TYR A 19 -1.10 -24.69 -26.40
CA TYR A 19 -2.15 -24.00 -25.66
C TYR A 19 -1.78 -23.78 -24.19
N LEU A 20 -1.21 -24.79 -23.52
CA LEU A 20 -0.71 -24.64 -22.13
C LEU A 20 0.38 -23.58 -22.02
N PHE A 21 1.35 -23.57 -22.93
CA PHE A 21 2.38 -22.53 -22.97
C PHE A 21 1.79 -21.15 -23.28
N TYR A 22 0.85 -21.04 -24.21
CA TYR A 22 0.19 -19.77 -24.52
C TYR A 22 -0.64 -19.24 -23.34
N THR A 23 -1.41 -20.11 -22.67
CA THR A 23 -2.14 -19.75 -21.46
C THR A 23 -1.20 -19.38 -20.31
N ALA A 24 -0.08 -20.09 -20.14
CA ALA A 24 0.94 -19.74 -19.16
C ALA A 24 1.63 -18.42 -19.49
N LEU A 25 1.90 -18.13 -20.77
CA LEU A 25 2.46 -16.85 -21.23
C LEU A 25 1.46 -15.70 -21.05
N LEU A 26 0.18 -15.92 -21.33
CA LEU A 26 -0.88 -14.95 -21.04
C LEU A 26 -1.02 -14.72 -19.54
N ALA A 27 -0.94 -15.76 -18.71
CA ALA A 27 -0.98 -15.65 -17.25
C ALA A 27 0.27 -14.98 -16.66
N LEU A 28 1.45 -15.19 -17.27
CA LEU A 28 2.67 -14.45 -16.95
C LEU A 28 2.59 -12.98 -17.40
N ASN A 29 1.84 -12.70 -18.46
CA ASN A 29 1.58 -11.33 -18.94
C ASN A 29 0.37 -10.67 -18.25
N VAL A 30 -0.39 -11.39 -17.42
CA VAL A 30 -1.35 -10.76 -16.51
C VAL A 30 -0.55 -9.94 -15.51
N SER A 31 -0.76 -8.62 -15.59
CA SER A 31 -0.76 -7.67 -14.46
C SER A 31 0.37 -6.63 -14.38
N SER A 32 1.30 -6.51 -15.34
CA SER A 32 2.30 -5.41 -15.25
C SER A 32 1.64 -4.02 -15.19
N GLU A 33 0.56 -3.80 -15.95
CA GLU A 33 -0.24 -2.56 -15.89
C GLU A 33 -0.99 -2.37 -14.58
N ILE A 34 -1.53 -3.46 -14.00
CA ILE A 34 -2.28 -3.40 -12.74
C ILE A 34 -1.33 -3.13 -11.57
N VAL A 35 -0.17 -3.80 -11.52
CA VAL A 35 0.88 -3.53 -10.54
C VAL A 35 1.37 -2.09 -10.66
N ASN A 36 1.60 -1.60 -11.88
CA ASN A 36 1.96 -0.19 -12.11
C ASN A 36 0.86 0.78 -11.66
N ALA A 37 -0.42 0.42 -11.78
CA ALA A 37 -1.52 1.23 -11.27
C ALA A 37 -1.50 1.29 -9.73
N PHE A 38 -1.25 0.18 -9.05
CA PHE A 38 -1.09 0.17 -7.59
C PHE A 38 0.10 1.01 -7.11
N VAL A 39 1.24 0.94 -7.80
CA VAL A 39 2.41 1.80 -7.51
C VAL A 39 2.05 3.28 -7.65
N LYS A 40 1.37 3.66 -8.73
CA LYS A 40 0.92 5.07 -8.92
C LYS A 40 -0.05 5.53 -7.84
N ILE A 41 -0.94 4.66 -7.38
CA ILE A 41 -1.86 4.98 -6.29
C ILE A 41 -1.08 5.18 -4.98
N ASP A 42 -0.13 4.30 -4.65
CA ASP A 42 0.73 4.45 -3.46
C ASP A 42 1.52 5.76 -3.50
N ASP A 43 2.16 6.10 -4.63
CA ASP A 43 2.89 7.35 -4.80
C ASP A 43 1.99 8.58 -4.62
N SER A 44 0.78 8.55 -5.17
CA SER A 44 -0.20 9.62 -5.03
C SER A 44 -0.66 9.80 -3.58
N ILE A 45 -0.90 8.70 -2.88
CA ILE A 45 -1.25 8.70 -1.46
C ILE A 45 -0.08 9.24 -0.64
N LYS A 46 1.15 8.75 -0.83
CA LYS A 46 2.36 9.24 -0.16
C LYS A 46 2.53 10.75 -0.33
N LYS A 47 2.40 11.25 -1.57
CA LYS A 47 2.48 12.69 -1.84
C LYS A 47 1.38 13.48 -1.12
N THR A 48 0.16 12.96 -1.09
CA THR A 48 -0.95 13.57 -0.36
C THR A 48 -0.69 13.60 1.13
N THR A 49 -0.23 12.49 1.71
CA THR A 49 0.14 12.37 3.14
C THR A 49 1.22 13.39 3.53
N VAL A 50 2.28 13.53 2.73
CA VAL A 50 3.35 14.52 2.99
C VAL A 50 2.78 15.95 2.98
N ASN A 51 1.94 16.26 1.99
CA ASN A 51 1.31 17.59 1.90
C ASN A 51 0.38 17.88 3.08
N PHE A 52 -0.41 16.90 3.51
CA PHE A 52 -1.28 17.05 4.67
C PHE A 52 -0.49 17.15 5.98
N SER A 53 0.56 16.36 6.14
CA SER A 53 1.45 16.42 7.30
C SER A 53 2.05 17.82 7.46
N ALA A 54 2.59 18.41 6.40
CA ALA A 54 3.14 19.77 6.43
C ALA A 54 2.07 20.84 6.77
N LYS A 55 0.85 20.70 6.22
CA LYS A 55 -0.26 21.62 6.52
C LYS A 55 -0.70 21.51 7.98
N THR A 56 -0.82 20.29 8.49
CA THR A 56 -1.23 20.02 9.86
C THR A 56 -0.17 20.52 10.85
N GLN A 57 1.11 20.33 10.58
CA GLN A 57 2.19 20.88 11.39
C GLN A 57 2.14 22.42 11.43
N SER A 58 1.89 23.08 10.29
CA SER A 58 1.69 24.53 10.25
C SER A 58 0.46 24.98 11.05
N LEU A 59 -0.60 24.16 11.09
CA LEU A 59 -1.80 24.45 11.88
C LEU A 59 -1.51 24.36 13.39
N TYR A 60 -0.82 23.31 13.85
CA TYR A 60 -0.43 23.19 15.25
C TYR A 60 0.46 24.35 15.69
N ALA A 61 1.47 24.73 14.90
CA ALA A 61 2.30 25.88 15.20
C ALA A 61 1.50 27.20 15.36
N LYS A 62 0.42 27.38 14.59
CA LYS A 62 -0.48 28.54 14.74
C LYS A 62 -1.30 28.46 16.01
N ILE A 63 -1.76 27.27 16.39
CA ILE A 63 -2.48 27.04 17.65
C ILE A 63 -1.56 27.37 18.83
N ASP A 64 -0.31 26.90 18.79
CA ASP A 64 0.68 27.13 19.84
C ASP A 64 1.02 28.62 19.99
N ALA A 65 1.22 29.31 18.88
CA ALA A 65 1.42 30.76 18.89
C ALA A 65 0.24 31.50 19.55
N LYS A 66 -1.01 31.09 19.25
CA LYS A 66 -2.21 31.66 19.87
C LYS A 66 -2.37 31.30 21.35
N ALA A 67 -1.94 30.11 21.75
CA ALA A 67 -1.89 29.70 23.14
C ALA A 67 -0.85 30.49 23.95
N GLN A 68 0.29 30.84 23.34
CA GLN A 68 1.28 31.71 23.96
C GLN A 68 0.78 33.15 24.11
N GLU A 69 0.09 33.69 23.09
CA GLU A 69 -0.48 35.05 23.14
C GLU A 69 -1.65 35.17 24.15
N GLN A 70 -2.52 34.16 24.21
CA GLN A 70 -3.75 34.19 25.01
C GLN A 70 -3.98 32.84 25.72
N PRO A 71 -3.17 32.52 26.74
CA PRO A 71 -3.17 31.21 27.39
C PRO A 71 -4.51 30.86 28.05
N GLY A 72 -5.21 31.84 28.62
CA GLY A 72 -6.52 31.63 29.26
C GLY A 72 -7.64 31.21 28.30
N LYS A 73 -7.50 31.48 27.00
CA LYS A 73 -8.51 31.15 25.98
C LYS A 73 -8.12 29.95 25.11
N TYR A 74 -6.82 29.82 24.79
CA TYR A 74 -6.33 28.83 23.83
C TYR A 74 -5.47 27.73 24.44
N GLY A 75 -5.10 27.80 25.73
CA GLY A 75 -4.28 26.79 26.38
C GLY A 75 -4.92 25.39 26.38
N ALA A 76 -6.18 25.29 26.84
CA ALA A 76 -6.92 24.02 26.82
C ALA A 76 -7.15 23.48 25.40
N LEU A 77 -7.32 24.37 24.42
CA LEU A 77 -7.51 23.99 23.02
C LEU A 77 -6.20 23.47 22.40
N ALA A 78 -5.06 24.06 22.74
CA ALA A 78 -3.74 23.58 22.32
C ALA A 78 -3.43 22.20 22.92
N GLU A 79 -3.75 21.99 24.19
CA GLU A 79 -3.57 20.70 24.85
C GLU A 79 -4.42 19.61 24.16
N GLN A 80 -5.69 19.89 23.87
CA GLN A 80 -6.55 18.96 23.11
C GLN A 80 -6.01 18.71 21.69
N ALA A 81 -5.49 19.75 21.03
CA ALA A 81 -4.93 19.63 19.69
C ALA A 81 -3.72 18.66 19.67
N HIS A 82 -2.83 18.76 20.65
CA HIS A 82 -1.69 17.84 20.77
C HIS A 82 -2.08 16.43 21.22
N GLN A 83 -3.15 16.27 22.01
CA GLN A 83 -3.68 14.93 22.32
C GLN A 83 -4.16 14.23 21.03
N ILE A 84 -4.89 14.95 20.17
CA ILE A 84 -5.34 14.43 18.87
C ILE A 84 -4.14 14.12 17.97
N GLU A 85 -3.12 14.98 17.94
CA GLU A 85 -1.88 14.77 17.20
C GLU A 85 -1.20 13.46 17.63
N SER A 86 -1.02 13.26 18.93
CA SER A 86 -0.40 12.07 19.50
C SER A 86 -1.17 10.79 19.15
N MET A 87 -2.50 10.81 19.31
CA MET A 87 -3.35 9.68 18.95
C MET A 87 -3.28 9.35 17.46
N SER A 88 -3.29 10.36 16.60
CA SER A 88 -3.21 10.19 15.15
C SER A 88 -1.84 9.63 14.74
N ASN A 89 -0.75 10.14 15.33
CA ASN A 89 0.60 9.65 15.08
C ASN A 89 0.78 8.20 15.53
N ARG A 90 0.14 7.78 16.64
CA ARG A 90 0.16 6.37 17.06
C ARG A 90 -0.47 5.46 16.00
N ILE A 91 -1.65 5.81 15.51
CA ILE A 91 -2.33 5.03 14.46
C ILE A 91 -1.50 4.99 13.17
N PHE A 92 -0.93 6.14 12.77
CA PHE A 92 -0.06 6.22 11.59
C PHE A 92 1.14 5.27 11.71
N ASN A 93 1.84 5.31 12.86
CA ASN A 93 2.99 4.45 13.12
C ASN A 93 2.61 2.97 13.18
N ASP A 94 1.44 2.63 13.72
CA ASP A 94 0.95 1.25 13.75
C ASP A 94 0.68 0.74 12.33
N ILE A 95 0.09 1.57 11.45
CA ILE A 95 -0.11 1.22 10.05
C ILE A 95 1.22 1.02 9.33
N ASP A 96 2.20 1.92 9.50
CA ASP A 96 3.52 1.78 8.88
C ASP A 96 4.25 0.53 9.38
N ARG A 97 4.16 0.22 10.67
CA ARG A 97 4.69 -1.04 11.21
C ARG A 97 4.05 -2.25 10.56
N LEU A 98 2.73 -2.28 10.40
CA LEU A 98 2.03 -3.38 9.74
C LEU A 98 2.44 -3.52 8.28
N LYS A 99 2.60 -2.40 7.55
CA LYS A 99 3.13 -2.43 6.18
C LYS A 99 4.52 -3.07 6.14
N LEU A 100 5.42 -2.67 7.04
CA LEU A 100 6.78 -3.21 7.11
C LEU A 100 6.75 -4.73 7.37
N MET A 101 5.92 -5.19 8.31
CA MET A 101 5.76 -6.62 8.60
C MET A 101 5.29 -7.40 7.37
N ILE A 102 4.31 -6.88 6.61
CA ILE A 102 3.83 -7.52 5.38
C ILE A 102 4.96 -7.65 4.35
N VAL A 103 5.74 -6.58 4.17
CA VAL A 103 6.87 -6.57 3.22
C VAL A 103 7.95 -7.56 3.65
N GLN A 104 8.32 -7.54 4.94
CA GLN A 104 9.34 -8.44 5.49
C GLN A 104 8.96 -9.92 5.36
N GLU A 105 7.69 -10.27 5.57
CA GLU A 105 7.26 -11.66 5.36
C GLU A 105 7.22 -12.08 3.89
N SER A 106 7.10 -11.14 2.96
CA SER A 106 7.11 -11.42 1.53
C SER A 106 8.52 -11.47 0.91
N GLN A 107 9.46 -10.66 1.42
CA GLN A 107 10.76 -10.38 0.78
C GLN A 107 11.97 -10.71 1.68
N GLY A 108 11.75 -11.04 2.95
CA GLY A 108 12.79 -11.34 3.93
C GLY A 108 13.07 -10.20 4.92
N PRO A 109 13.86 -10.45 5.97
CA PRO A 109 14.05 -9.55 7.11
C PRO A 109 14.72 -8.21 6.77
N GLU A 110 15.47 -8.15 5.66
CA GLU A 110 16.18 -6.96 5.19
C GLU A 110 15.27 -5.95 4.48
N ALA A 111 14.00 -6.31 4.24
CA ALA A 111 13.11 -5.51 3.42
C ALA A 111 12.62 -4.24 4.15
N THR A 112 12.54 -3.13 3.42
CA THR A 112 12.15 -1.80 3.91
C THR A 112 10.96 -1.24 3.11
N LEU A 113 10.29 -0.23 3.67
CA LEU A 113 9.17 0.50 3.04
C LEU A 113 9.58 1.52 1.98
#